data_AF-A0A9W9UAY5-F1
#
_entry.id   AF-A0A9W9UAY5-F1
#
_cell.length_a   1.000
_cell.length_b   1.000
_cell.length_c   1.000
_cell.angle_alpha   90.00
_cell.angle_beta   90.00
_cell.angle_gamma   90.00
#
_symmetry.space_group_name_H-M   'P 1'
#
loop_
_entity.id
_entity.type
_entity.pdbx_description
1 polymer ?
#
loop_
_entity_poly.entity_id
_entity_poly.type
_entity_poly.pdbx_seq_one_letter_code
_entity_poly.pdbx_strand_id
1 'polypeptide(L)'
;MASSQSSSSSIPLGAGPENQSSLPQVDTLISYLLGAKRSLTSINHVWRANEIVTASHAALEESVTVCSRTGFLRRGLNSQLRLLYDVRTEVEQISYRGRDEFSIALQDLDAADARLKSTLNLLRETIVHASFRPGDEEEKSLHDFVDERGIEELHASLKASIDRTNTARAELDISNREFDDELAATRQSLRHFHTATKLASSRLSITSSSSSTSDSGLLTLSSIPGQIQSLEAHAQEMAVLLEALVRHFDLCVTAVKHTDGGGAVARSITGDMPTGADGSNDGMPNIGAEINAHLNAPLDPMTDAEYQEMVTVLIKDAPEAEDVVIEIQDRITEMESIFEHVQTHRDVLLSISKATIEVHGHLSSLASNGLPRFISQAHNFTRVWHEENDRINSGLAELSDLHSLYDGFLNAYDSLMLEVARRRHVRQRVEKVLRDTRHKLDSLHNEDAAARDAFRVEQGDYLPSDIWPGVGLAPMQVQFLRLAGGHLDGTPAAGDVPEEEDHHPAGAKAGSPETQLQDEHIPDLPRDLIEQAYARIKARNKSASQAHVP
;
A
#
# COMPACT_ATOMS: atom_id res chain seq x y z
N MET A 1 -16.93 80.15 -18.81
CA MET A 1 -17.54 80.60 -17.53
C MET A 1 -16.74 79.92 -16.42
N ALA A 2 -16.05 80.55 -15.48
CA ALA A 2 -15.73 81.93 -15.08
C ALA A 2 -14.31 81.82 -14.44
N SER A 3 -13.29 82.62 -14.74
CA SER A 3 -13.05 84.06 -14.51
C SER A 3 -12.95 84.48 -13.04
N SER A 4 -11.86 85.23 -12.76
CA SER A 4 -11.65 86.25 -11.69
C SER A 4 -10.95 85.76 -10.41
N GLN A 5 -9.96 86.43 -9.79
CA GLN A 5 -9.34 87.77 -9.92
C GLN A 5 -7.98 87.70 -9.16
N SER A 6 -6.82 88.03 -9.74
CA SER A 6 -6.13 89.34 -9.74
C SER A 6 -5.99 90.04 -8.37
N SER A 7 -4.74 90.21 -7.92
CA SER A 7 -4.31 91.36 -7.12
C SER A 7 -2.94 91.82 -7.59
N SER A 8 -2.95 92.99 -8.19
CA SER A 8 -1.86 93.78 -8.72
C SER A 8 -1.15 94.56 -7.61
N SER A 9 0.17 94.48 -7.54
CA SER A 9 1.00 95.53 -6.94
C SER A 9 2.02 95.99 -7.98
N SER A 10 1.82 97.23 -8.40
CA SER A 10 2.64 98.02 -9.31
C SER A 10 3.94 98.49 -8.63
N ILE A 11 5.08 98.28 -9.28
CA ILE A 11 6.37 98.91 -8.99
C ILE A 11 6.97 99.38 -10.34
N PRO A 12 7.61 100.57 -10.39
CA PRO A 12 7.63 101.42 -11.58
C PRO A 12 8.78 101.16 -12.54
N LEU A 13 8.59 101.63 -13.79
CA LEU A 13 9.65 101.85 -14.78
C LEU A 13 10.78 102.70 -14.19
N GLY A 14 12.00 102.19 -14.27
CA GLY A 14 13.23 102.92 -14.00
C GLY A 14 14.39 102.30 -14.78
N ALA A 15 14.80 103.03 -15.83
CA ALA A 15 16.08 103.06 -16.54
C ALA A 15 17.14 101.97 -16.26
N GLY A 16 17.69 101.40 -17.34
CA GLY A 16 18.98 100.71 -17.33
C GLY A 16 20.12 101.61 -16.83
N PRO A 17 21.26 101.00 -16.46
CA PRO A 17 22.19 100.60 -17.51
C PRO A 17 22.82 99.22 -17.31
N GLU A 18 23.45 98.75 -18.39
CA GLU A 18 24.42 97.66 -18.47
C GLU A 18 25.26 97.51 -17.20
N ASN A 19 25.15 96.34 -16.55
CA ASN A 19 26.10 95.95 -15.52
C ASN A 19 27.07 94.93 -16.14
N GLN A 20 28.29 95.44 -16.30
CA GLN A 20 29.48 94.74 -16.74
C GLN A 20 29.66 93.45 -15.91
N SER A 21 30.03 92.37 -16.59
CA SER A 21 30.46 91.09 -16.02
C SER A 21 31.68 91.30 -15.13
N SER A 22 31.45 91.67 -13.86
CA SER A 22 32.48 91.61 -12.82
C SER A 22 32.82 90.15 -12.57
N LEU A 23 34.08 89.77 -12.80
CA LEU A 23 34.60 88.45 -12.43
C LEU A 23 34.19 88.12 -10.98
N PRO A 24 33.72 86.89 -10.70
CA PRO A 24 33.35 86.50 -9.36
C PRO A 24 34.55 86.61 -8.41
N GLN A 25 34.28 87.15 -7.22
CA GLN A 25 35.25 87.27 -6.15
C GLN A 25 35.69 85.86 -5.70
N VAL A 26 36.96 85.70 -5.31
CA VAL A 26 37.57 84.42 -4.89
C VAL A 26 36.72 83.67 -3.86
N ASP A 27 36.04 84.39 -2.97
CA ASP A 27 35.14 83.82 -1.95
C ASP A 27 33.93 83.07 -2.54
N THR A 28 33.44 83.49 -3.72
CA THR A 28 32.33 82.82 -4.43
C THR A 28 32.80 81.56 -5.16
N LEU A 29 34.02 81.55 -5.69
CA LEU A 29 34.60 80.33 -6.28
C LEU A 29 34.93 79.29 -5.20
N ILE A 30 35.34 79.73 -4.01
CA ILE A 30 35.55 78.84 -2.85
C ILE A 30 34.22 78.24 -2.38
N SER A 31 33.12 79.01 -2.37
CA SER A 31 31.80 78.47 -1.99
C SER A 31 31.29 77.44 -3.01
N TYR A 32 31.50 77.67 -4.30
CA TYR A 32 31.19 76.67 -5.34
C TYR A 32 32.05 75.41 -5.21
N LEU A 33 33.34 75.54 -4.91
CA LEU A 33 34.22 74.40 -4.67
C LEU A 33 33.82 73.59 -3.43
N LEU A 34 33.40 74.25 -2.35
CA LEU A 34 32.87 73.57 -1.16
C LEU A 34 31.52 72.91 -1.43
N GLY A 35 30.65 73.53 -2.22
CA GLY A 35 29.40 72.95 -2.71
C GLY A 35 29.65 71.70 -3.54
N ALA A 36 30.51 71.77 -4.55
CA ALA A 36 30.92 70.64 -5.38
C ALA A 36 31.57 69.52 -4.56
N LYS A 37 32.42 69.84 -3.56
CA LYS A 37 32.99 68.84 -2.63
C LYS A 37 31.89 68.12 -1.85
N ARG A 38 30.88 68.85 -1.37
CA ARG A 38 29.73 68.25 -0.68
C ARG A 38 28.93 67.38 -1.65
N SER A 39 28.64 67.84 -2.85
CA SER A 39 27.92 67.06 -3.87
C SER A 39 28.67 65.79 -4.27
N LEU A 40 30.00 65.78 -4.24
CA LEU A 40 30.82 64.59 -4.50
C LEU A 40 30.66 63.49 -3.44
N THR A 41 30.10 63.79 -2.26
CA THR A 41 29.76 62.75 -1.28
C THR A 41 28.71 61.75 -1.80
N SER A 42 27.99 62.11 -2.87
CA SER A 42 27.11 61.24 -3.67
C SER A 42 27.81 60.01 -4.28
N ILE A 43 29.15 59.99 -4.33
CA ILE A 43 29.94 58.82 -4.73
C ILE A 43 29.55 57.57 -3.92
N ASN A 44 29.20 57.71 -2.64
CA ASN A 44 28.77 56.59 -1.79
C ASN A 44 27.47 55.96 -2.30
N HIS A 45 26.53 56.75 -2.85
CA HIS A 45 25.30 56.22 -3.45
C HIS A 45 25.58 55.44 -4.73
N VAL A 46 26.56 55.87 -5.53
CA VAL A 46 26.98 55.13 -6.75
C VAL A 46 27.70 53.83 -6.39
N TRP A 47 28.55 53.82 -5.36
CA TRP A 47 29.13 52.59 -4.82
C TRP A 47 28.05 51.61 -4.37
N ARG A 48 27.05 52.11 -3.63
CA ARG A 48 25.89 51.32 -3.20
C ARG A 48 25.06 50.82 -4.38
N ALA A 49 24.87 51.62 -5.42
CA ALA A 49 24.18 51.20 -6.66
C ALA A 49 24.89 50.02 -7.33
N ASN A 50 26.22 50.06 -7.43
CA ASN A 50 27.01 48.97 -7.98
C ASN A 50 26.94 47.69 -7.12
N GLU A 51 26.95 47.84 -5.78
CA GLU A 51 26.73 46.74 -4.85
C GLU A 51 25.34 46.10 -5.06
N ILE A 52 24.28 46.92 -5.19
CA ILE A 52 22.91 46.46 -5.46
C ILE A 52 22.82 45.68 -6.77
N VAL A 53 23.41 46.17 -7.86
CA VAL A 53 23.41 45.48 -9.15
C VAL A 53 24.13 44.13 -9.02
N THR A 54 25.32 44.12 -8.42
CA THR A 54 26.12 42.89 -8.23
C THR A 54 25.37 41.87 -7.38
N ALA A 55 24.76 42.30 -6.26
CA ALA A 55 23.97 41.44 -5.38
C ALA A 55 22.69 40.93 -6.07
N SER A 56 22.05 41.74 -6.92
CA SER A 56 20.86 41.35 -7.68
C SER A 56 21.17 40.26 -8.72
N HIS A 57 22.31 40.36 -9.42
CA HIS A 57 22.79 39.32 -10.33
C HIS A 57 23.04 38.00 -9.60
N ALA A 58 23.75 38.05 -8.46
CA ALA A 58 23.97 36.85 -7.63
C ALA A 58 22.64 36.23 -7.15
N ALA A 59 21.67 37.06 -6.74
CA ALA A 59 20.34 36.61 -6.35
C ALA A 59 19.56 35.94 -7.50
N LEU A 60 19.71 36.44 -8.74
CA LEU A 60 19.12 35.82 -9.92
C LEU A 60 19.76 34.46 -10.23
N GLU A 61 21.08 34.36 -10.22
CA GLU A 61 21.80 33.10 -10.48
C GLU A 61 21.38 32.00 -9.50
N GLU A 62 21.30 32.35 -8.21
CA GLU A 62 20.80 31.44 -7.18
C GLU A 62 19.33 31.08 -7.44
N SER A 63 18.49 32.06 -7.76
CA SER A 63 17.07 31.83 -8.03
C SER A 63 16.85 30.91 -9.24
N VAL A 64 17.59 31.09 -10.34
CA VAL A 64 17.52 30.21 -11.51
C VAL A 64 17.94 28.77 -11.16
N THR A 65 19.03 28.64 -10.39
CA THR A 65 19.53 27.34 -9.96
C THR A 65 18.53 26.61 -9.06
N VAL A 66 17.96 27.30 -8.07
CA VAL A 66 16.96 26.72 -7.16
C VAL A 66 15.69 26.37 -7.91
N CYS A 67 15.20 27.26 -8.77
CA CYS A 67 14.04 27.04 -9.64
C CYS A 67 14.18 25.76 -10.47
N SER A 68 15.29 25.61 -11.21
CA SER A 68 15.52 24.43 -12.05
C SER A 68 15.57 23.13 -11.24
N ARG A 69 16.26 23.13 -10.09
CA ARG A 69 16.35 21.98 -9.17
C ARG A 69 14.99 21.61 -8.59
N THR A 70 14.24 22.58 -8.08
CA THR A 70 12.90 22.38 -7.54
C THR A 70 11.92 21.90 -8.62
N GLY A 71 12.01 22.44 -9.83
CA GLY A 71 11.21 22.02 -10.98
C GLY A 71 11.50 20.58 -11.42
N PHE A 72 12.77 20.16 -11.39
CA PHE A 72 13.17 18.77 -11.63
C PHE A 72 12.63 17.84 -10.54
N LEU A 73 12.87 18.16 -9.26
CA LEU A 73 12.38 17.38 -8.13
C LEU A 73 10.87 17.20 -8.17
N ARG A 74 10.11 18.26 -8.44
CA ARG A 74 8.65 18.20 -8.52
C ARG A 74 8.14 17.25 -9.60
N ARG A 75 8.78 17.21 -10.78
CA ARG A 75 8.43 16.24 -11.83
C ARG A 75 8.72 14.81 -11.36
N GLY A 76 9.87 14.60 -10.71
CA GLY A 76 10.23 13.32 -10.10
C GLY A 76 9.23 12.87 -9.03
N LEU A 77 8.85 13.77 -8.11
CA LEU A 77 7.89 13.48 -7.03
C LEU A 77 6.53 13.06 -7.57
N ASN A 78 6.01 13.74 -8.60
CA ASN A 78 4.75 13.34 -9.23
C ASN A 78 4.85 11.95 -9.88
N SER A 79 5.98 11.64 -10.53
CA SER A 79 6.21 10.32 -11.11
C SER A 79 6.30 9.23 -10.03
N GLN A 80 7.00 9.49 -8.94
CA GLN A 80 7.13 8.56 -7.81
C GLN A 80 5.79 8.34 -7.11
N LEU A 81 5.00 9.40 -6.92
CA LEU A 81 3.66 9.29 -6.34
C LEU A 81 2.74 8.43 -7.22
N ARG A 82 2.82 8.58 -8.55
CA ARG A 82 2.09 7.73 -9.49
C ARG A 82 2.48 6.25 -9.33
N LEU A 83 3.78 5.97 -9.27
CA LEU A 83 4.27 4.60 -9.06
C LEU A 83 3.79 4.02 -7.73
N LEU A 84 3.74 4.80 -6.65
CA LEU A 84 3.20 4.33 -5.37
C LEU A 84 1.71 4.01 -5.45
N TYR A 85 0.92 4.79 -6.20
CA TYR A 85 -0.49 4.46 -6.46
C TYR A 85 -0.63 3.18 -7.28
N ASP A 86 0.26 2.94 -8.25
CA ASP A 86 0.27 1.70 -9.02
C ASP A 86 0.55 0.51 -8.07
N VAL A 87 1.58 0.61 -7.20
CA VAL A 87 1.86 -0.44 -6.19
C VAL A 87 0.70 -0.64 -5.22
N ARG A 88 0.07 0.45 -4.76
CA ARG A 88 -1.10 0.38 -3.87
C ARG A 88 -2.25 -0.38 -4.51
N THR A 89 -2.48 -0.15 -5.80
CA THR A 89 -3.52 -0.83 -6.59
C THR A 89 -3.24 -2.32 -6.68
N GLU A 90 -1.99 -2.71 -6.95
CA GLU A 90 -1.59 -4.13 -6.97
C GLU A 90 -1.77 -4.81 -5.60
N VAL A 91 -1.38 -4.14 -4.50
CA VAL A 91 -1.60 -4.65 -3.14
C VAL A 91 -3.10 -4.80 -2.84
N GLU A 92 -3.92 -3.88 -3.33
CA GLU A 92 -5.39 -3.98 -3.21
C GLU A 92 -5.95 -5.18 -3.98
N GLN A 93 -5.48 -5.40 -5.21
CA GLN A 93 -5.89 -6.54 -6.03
C GLN A 93 -5.55 -7.88 -5.35
N ILE A 94 -4.37 -8.00 -4.73
CA ILE A 94 -3.99 -9.19 -3.94
C ILE A 94 -5.00 -9.43 -2.81
N SER A 95 -5.38 -8.37 -2.10
CA SER A 95 -6.38 -8.44 -1.03
C SER A 95 -7.76 -8.88 -1.55
N TYR A 96 -8.24 -8.30 -2.65
CA TYR A 96 -9.53 -8.69 -3.24
C TYR A 96 -9.53 -10.13 -3.73
N ARG A 97 -8.48 -10.54 -4.45
CA ARG A 97 -8.36 -11.91 -4.95
C ARG A 97 -8.37 -12.92 -3.81
N GLY A 98 -7.58 -12.70 -2.75
CA GLY A 98 -7.58 -13.60 -1.60
C GLY A 98 -8.90 -13.62 -0.82
N ARG A 99 -9.69 -12.54 -0.84
CA ARG A 99 -11.04 -12.52 -0.24
C ARG A 99 -12.04 -13.33 -1.08
N ASP A 100 -11.99 -13.17 -2.40
CA ASP A 100 -12.87 -13.87 -3.32
C ASP A 100 -12.62 -15.39 -3.27
N GLU A 101 -11.35 -15.80 -3.39
CA GLU A 101 -10.96 -17.21 -3.29
C GLU A 101 -11.34 -17.81 -1.92
N PHE A 102 -11.15 -17.08 -0.81
CA PHE A 102 -11.60 -17.53 0.51
C PHE A 102 -13.11 -17.66 0.63
N SER A 103 -13.87 -16.74 0.03
CA SER A 103 -15.34 -16.81 0.04
C SER A 103 -15.84 -18.06 -0.68
N ILE A 104 -15.21 -18.42 -1.80
CA ILE A 104 -15.53 -19.64 -2.55
C ILE A 104 -15.18 -20.88 -1.72
N ALA A 105 -13.97 -20.93 -1.16
CA ALA A 105 -13.55 -22.06 -0.32
C ALA A 105 -14.47 -22.27 0.91
N LEU A 106 -14.94 -21.17 1.53
CA LEU A 106 -15.88 -21.24 2.64
C LEU A 106 -17.25 -21.79 2.20
N GLN A 107 -17.74 -21.38 1.03
CA GLN A 107 -19.00 -21.90 0.47
C GLN A 107 -18.92 -23.41 0.20
N ASP A 108 -17.80 -23.86 -0.36
CA ASP A 108 -17.57 -25.28 -0.63
C ASP A 108 -17.48 -26.10 0.67
N LEU A 109 -16.84 -25.52 1.70
CA LEU A 109 -16.75 -26.13 3.03
C LEU A 109 -18.11 -26.25 3.71
N ASP A 110 -18.91 -25.18 3.71
CA ASP A 110 -20.26 -25.18 4.26
C ASP A 110 -21.16 -26.21 3.54
N ALA A 111 -21.02 -26.35 2.23
CA ALA A 111 -21.75 -27.33 1.44
C ALA A 111 -21.32 -28.78 1.77
N ALA A 112 -20.04 -29.05 2.02
CA ALA A 112 -19.57 -30.36 2.44
C ALA A 112 -20.01 -30.71 3.87
N ASP A 113 -19.90 -29.77 4.81
CA ASP A 113 -20.35 -29.93 6.19
C ASP A 113 -21.87 -30.18 6.27
N ALA A 114 -22.67 -29.45 5.48
CA ALA A 114 -24.11 -29.68 5.39
C ALA A 114 -24.45 -31.10 4.90
N ARG A 115 -23.71 -31.61 3.90
CA ARG A 115 -23.88 -33.00 3.41
C ARG A 115 -23.53 -34.03 4.48
N LEU A 116 -22.41 -33.84 5.18
CA LEU A 116 -21.99 -34.73 6.26
C LEU A 116 -23.00 -34.74 7.40
N LYS A 117 -23.46 -33.58 7.85
CA LYS A 117 -24.51 -33.45 8.88
C LYS A 117 -25.81 -34.13 8.47
N SER A 118 -26.21 -34.02 7.21
CA SER A 118 -27.37 -34.74 6.69
C SER A 118 -27.20 -36.25 6.81
N THR A 119 -26.02 -36.80 6.50
CA THR A 119 -25.75 -38.24 6.65
C THR A 119 -25.66 -38.69 8.11
N LEU A 120 -25.09 -37.88 9.00
CA LEU A 120 -25.07 -38.18 10.44
C LEU A 120 -26.47 -38.16 11.06
N ASN A 121 -27.34 -37.24 10.62
CA ASN A 121 -28.74 -37.23 11.04
C ASN A 121 -29.47 -38.50 10.59
N LEU A 122 -29.26 -38.94 9.34
CA LEU A 122 -29.79 -40.22 8.85
C LEU A 122 -29.32 -41.39 9.72
N LEU A 123 -28.03 -41.44 10.08
CA LEU A 123 -27.47 -42.46 10.97
C LEU A 123 -28.06 -42.44 12.39
N ARG A 124 -28.45 -41.26 12.88
CA ARG A 124 -29.09 -41.05 14.18
C ARG A 124 -30.58 -41.42 14.19
N GLU A 125 -31.25 -41.25 13.05
CA GLU A 125 -32.65 -41.65 12.87
C GLU A 125 -32.80 -43.16 12.63
N THR A 126 -31.76 -43.82 12.11
CA THR A 126 -31.78 -45.27 11.86
C THR A 126 -31.46 -46.10 13.10
N ILE A 127 -32.52 -46.53 13.78
CA ILE A 127 -32.45 -47.41 14.96
C ILE A 127 -32.04 -48.84 14.54
N VAL A 128 -31.08 -49.42 15.25
CA VAL A 128 -30.67 -50.82 15.03
C VAL A 128 -31.78 -51.77 15.47
N HIS A 129 -32.12 -52.78 14.68
CA HIS A 129 -33.21 -53.69 15.07
C HIS A 129 -32.85 -54.55 16.28
N ALA A 130 -33.79 -54.74 17.20
CA ALA A 130 -33.58 -55.48 18.46
C ALA A 130 -33.03 -56.90 18.26
N SER A 131 -33.38 -57.58 17.17
CA SER A 131 -32.88 -58.93 16.87
C SER A 131 -31.37 -59.00 16.56
N PHE A 132 -30.69 -57.86 16.35
CA PHE A 132 -29.23 -57.78 16.22
C PHE A 132 -28.52 -57.50 17.54
N ARG A 133 -29.28 -57.26 18.63
CA ARG A 133 -28.73 -56.94 19.94
C ARG A 133 -28.84 -58.16 20.88
N PRO A 134 -27.89 -58.35 21.81
CA PRO A 134 -28.09 -59.21 22.97
C PRO A 134 -29.29 -58.73 23.79
N GLY A 135 -30.03 -59.64 24.42
CA GLY A 135 -31.35 -59.36 25.04
C GLY A 135 -31.39 -58.32 26.17
N ASP A 136 -30.24 -57.82 26.63
CA ASP A 136 -30.12 -56.92 27.78
C ASP A 136 -29.61 -55.50 27.43
N GLU A 137 -29.42 -55.15 26.16
CA GLU A 137 -28.88 -53.83 25.75
C GLU A 137 -29.96 -52.78 25.39
N GLU A 138 -29.66 -51.50 25.67
CA GLU A 138 -30.49 -50.34 25.31
C GLU A 138 -30.63 -50.11 23.78
N GLU A 139 -31.55 -49.22 23.40
CA GLU A 139 -31.78 -48.88 21.99
C GLU A 139 -30.62 -48.08 21.38
N LYS A 140 -29.70 -48.79 20.71
CA LYS A 140 -28.61 -48.19 19.93
C LYS A 140 -29.05 -47.77 18.53
N SER A 141 -28.62 -46.58 18.10
CA SER A 141 -28.70 -46.12 16.71
C SER A 141 -27.45 -46.51 15.93
N LEU A 142 -27.49 -46.49 14.58
CA LEU A 142 -26.27 -46.69 13.77
C LEU A 142 -25.17 -45.68 14.09
N HIS A 143 -25.58 -44.46 14.45
CA HIS A 143 -24.67 -43.41 14.92
C HIS A 143 -23.82 -43.82 16.15
N ASP A 144 -24.30 -44.69 17.03
CA ASP A 144 -23.55 -45.09 18.24
C ASP A 144 -22.34 -45.99 17.92
N PHE A 145 -22.26 -46.49 16.67
CA PHE A 145 -21.14 -47.28 16.17
C PHE A 145 -20.11 -46.43 15.42
N VAL A 146 -20.32 -45.11 15.37
CA VAL A 146 -19.45 -44.16 14.67
C VAL A 146 -18.58 -43.41 15.68
N ASP A 147 -17.29 -43.28 15.37
CA ASP A 147 -16.37 -42.44 16.15
C ASP A 147 -16.48 -40.97 15.69
N GLU A 148 -17.01 -40.10 16.57
CA GLU A 148 -17.13 -38.66 16.32
C GLU A 148 -15.80 -37.90 16.47
N ARG A 149 -14.79 -38.49 17.12
CA ARG A 149 -13.56 -37.79 17.49
C ARG A 149 -12.81 -37.25 16.26
N GLY A 150 -12.76 -38.04 15.19
CA GLY A 150 -12.14 -37.62 13.93
C GLY A 150 -12.85 -36.42 13.28
N ILE A 151 -14.17 -36.33 13.45
CA ILE A 151 -14.99 -35.21 12.93
C ILE A 151 -14.70 -33.95 13.73
N GLU A 152 -14.66 -34.06 15.06
CA GLU A 152 -14.37 -32.95 15.96
C GLU A 152 -12.97 -32.39 15.75
N GLU A 153 -11.97 -33.26 15.59
CA GLU A 153 -10.58 -32.87 15.29
C GLU A 153 -10.48 -32.16 13.94
N LEU A 154 -11.16 -32.67 12.90
CA LEU A 154 -11.22 -32.04 11.59
C LEU A 154 -11.90 -30.67 11.64
N HIS A 155 -13.03 -30.55 12.33
CA HIS A 155 -13.73 -29.29 12.52
C HIS A 155 -12.87 -28.27 13.29
N ALA A 156 -12.16 -28.70 14.33
CA ALA A 156 -11.25 -27.85 15.08
C ALA A 156 -10.07 -27.36 14.22
N SER A 157 -9.49 -28.24 13.40
CA SER A 157 -8.41 -27.90 12.47
C SER A 157 -8.85 -26.90 11.39
N LEU A 158 -10.01 -27.12 10.78
CA LEU A 158 -10.61 -26.21 9.79
C LEU A 158 -10.92 -24.84 10.40
N LYS A 159 -11.51 -24.82 11.61
CA LYS A 159 -11.77 -23.59 12.34
C LYS A 159 -10.49 -22.81 12.63
N ALA A 160 -9.44 -23.49 13.09
CA ALA A 160 -8.15 -22.85 13.31
C ALA A 160 -7.55 -22.26 12.01
N SER A 161 -7.75 -22.92 10.87
CA SER A 161 -7.30 -22.45 9.56
C SER A 161 -8.07 -21.20 9.10
N ILE A 162 -9.39 -21.18 9.33
CA ILE A 162 -10.26 -20.01 9.10
C ILE A 162 -9.85 -18.83 9.99
N ASP A 163 -9.60 -19.06 11.28
CA ASP A 163 -9.21 -18.03 12.23
C ASP A 163 -7.85 -17.40 11.87
N ARG A 164 -6.87 -18.22 11.46
CA ARG A 164 -5.57 -17.73 10.96
C ARG A 164 -5.73 -16.88 9.70
N THR A 165 -6.55 -17.32 8.75
CA THR A 165 -6.82 -16.55 7.52
C THR A 165 -7.51 -15.22 7.82
N ASN A 166 -8.49 -15.20 8.73
CA ASN A 166 -9.17 -13.99 9.17
C ASN A 166 -8.22 -13.02 9.90
N THR A 167 -7.31 -13.55 10.72
CA THR A 167 -6.28 -12.75 11.41
C THR A 167 -5.33 -12.11 10.39
N ALA A 168 -4.78 -12.88 9.46
CA ALA A 168 -3.90 -12.37 8.41
C ALA A 168 -4.60 -11.32 7.52
N ARG A 169 -5.90 -11.51 7.23
CA ARG A 169 -6.73 -10.53 6.54
C ARG A 169 -6.86 -9.23 7.33
N ALA A 170 -7.18 -9.31 8.61
CA ALA A 170 -7.33 -8.13 9.46
C ALA A 170 -6.03 -7.32 9.53
N GLU A 171 -4.89 -7.98 9.65
CA GLU A 171 -3.57 -7.34 9.62
C GLU A 171 -3.29 -6.67 8.26
N LEU A 172 -3.61 -7.34 7.14
CA LEU A 172 -3.48 -6.74 5.81
C LEU A 172 -4.39 -5.51 5.64
N ASP A 173 -5.60 -5.55 6.18
CA ASP A 173 -6.54 -4.43 6.11
C ASP A 173 -6.07 -3.21 6.91
N ILE A 174 -5.48 -3.44 8.09
CA ILE A 174 -4.84 -2.39 8.88
C ILE A 174 -3.67 -1.79 8.09
N SER A 175 -2.79 -2.65 7.56
CA SER A 175 -1.64 -2.24 6.74
C SER A 175 -2.05 -1.42 5.50
N ASN A 176 -3.13 -1.81 4.83
CA ASN A 176 -3.67 -1.10 3.67
C ASN A 176 -4.21 0.30 4.04
N ARG A 177 -4.90 0.43 5.18
CA ARG A 177 -5.38 1.73 5.68
C ARG A 177 -4.22 2.65 6.04
N GLU A 178 -3.20 2.13 6.71
CA GLU A 178 -1.99 2.89 7.01
C GLU A 178 -1.29 3.38 5.74
N PHE A 179 -1.22 2.53 4.69
CA PHE A 179 -0.67 2.94 3.41
C PHE A 179 -1.51 4.06 2.75
N ASP A 180 -2.84 3.93 2.78
CA ASP A 180 -3.74 4.96 2.25
C ASP A 180 -3.60 6.30 3.01
N ASP A 181 -3.47 6.24 4.34
CA ASP A 181 -3.28 7.41 5.19
C ASP A 181 -1.94 8.10 4.90
N GLU A 182 -0.85 7.34 4.74
CA GLU A 182 0.47 7.87 4.39
C GLU A 182 0.49 8.49 2.97
N LEU A 183 -0.20 7.88 2.00
CA LEU A 183 -0.37 8.43 0.66
C LEU A 183 -1.21 9.72 0.68
N ALA A 184 -2.30 9.73 1.45
CA ALA A 184 -3.16 10.90 1.60
C ALA A 184 -2.41 12.08 2.26
N ALA A 185 -1.65 11.80 3.32
CA ALA A 185 -0.81 12.79 3.99
C ALA A 185 0.23 13.39 3.03
N THR A 186 0.94 12.54 2.27
CA THR A 186 1.93 12.99 1.29
C THR A 186 1.30 13.88 0.21
N ARG A 187 0.12 13.47 -0.29
CA ARG A 187 -0.64 14.25 -1.29
C ARG A 187 -1.14 15.57 -0.70
N GLN A 188 -1.57 15.59 0.56
CA GLN A 188 -1.99 16.81 1.24
C GLN A 188 -0.83 17.79 1.42
N SER A 189 0.36 17.30 1.79
CA SER A 189 1.58 18.11 1.87
C SER A 189 1.96 18.70 0.52
N LEU A 190 1.90 17.91 -0.56
CA LEU A 190 2.16 18.40 -1.93
C LEU A 190 1.12 19.46 -2.34
N ARG A 191 -0.15 19.28 -1.99
CA ARG A 191 -1.20 20.28 -2.26
C ARG A 191 -1.03 21.58 -1.47
N HIS A 192 -0.76 21.49 -0.17
CA HIS A 192 -0.50 22.69 0.67
C HIS A 192 0.69 23.47 0.14
N PHE A 193 1.72 22.76 -0.28
CA PHE A 193 2.87 23.35 -0.93
C PHE A 193 2.50 24.04 -2.27
N HIS A 194 1.71 23.37 -3.10
CA HIS A 194 1.27 23.93 -4.38
C HIS A 194 0.40 25.18 -4.19
N THR A 195 -0.49 25.20 -3.21
CA THR A 195 -1.30 26.39 -2.89
C THR A 195 -0.44 27.51 -2.33
N ALA A 196 0.52 27.23 -1.44
CA ALA A 196 1.48 28.22 -0.94
C ALA A 196 2.31 28.82 -2.07
N THR A 197 2.79 27.99 -3.01
CA THR A 197 3.53 28.42 -4.20
C THR A 197 2.70 29.33 -5.10
N LYS A 198 1.42 28.96 -5.34
CA LYS A 198 0.49 29.76 -6.14
C LYS A 198 0.20 31.12 -5.48
N LEU A 199 -0.01 31.14 -4.16
CA LEU A 199 -0.25 32.37 -3.41
C LEU A 199 0.97 33.29 -3.44
N ALA A 200 2.17 32.74 -3.27
CA ALA A 200 3.40 33.51 -3.36
C ALA A 200 3.60 34.10 -4.78
N SER A 201 3.33 33.31 -5.82
CA SER A 201 3.36 33.76 -7.22
C SER A 201 2.35 34.90 -7.48
N SER A 202 1.15 34.82 -6.91
CA SER A 202 0.11 35.83 -7.08
C SER A 202 0.42 37.16 -6.37
N ARG A 203 1.14 37.12 -5.24
CA ARG A 203 1.58 38.34 -4.53
C ARG A 203 2.69 39.08 -5.28
N LEU A 204 3.48 38.36 -6.08
CA LEU A 204 4.59 38.90 -6.87
C LEU A 204 4.14 39.39 -8.26
N SER A 205 2.95 39.01 -8.73
CA SER A 205 2.47 39.30 -10.11
C SER A 205 1.47 40.47 -10.20
N ILE A 206 1.53 41.46 -9.29
CA ILE A 206 0.56 42.58 -9.24
C ILE A 206 0.55 43.46 -10.51
N THR A 207 1.47 43.28 -11.46
CA THR A 207 1.62 44.15 -12.64
C THR A 207 1.41 43.47 -14.01
N SER A 208 0.85 42.26 -14.12
CA SER A 208 0.59 41.67 -15.44
C SER A 208 -0.72 40.91 -15.53
N SER A 209 -1.72 41.58 -16.11
CA SER A 209 -3.00 41.00 -16.50
C SER A 209 -2.84 40.20 -17.79
N SER A 210 -2.49 38.93 -17.70
CA SER A 210 -2.66 38.01 -18.83
C SER A 210 -3.07 36.63 -18.35
N SER A 211 -4.34 36.33 -18.55
CA SER A 211 -4.94 35.01 -18.42
C SER A 211 -4.43 34.12 -19.57
N SER A 212 -3.51 33.21 -19.29
CA SER A 212 -3.26 32.07 -20.16
C SER A 212 -3.16 30.81 -19.33
N THR A 213 -4.18 29.97 -19.50
CA THR A 213 -4.28 28.61 -18.99
C THR A 213 -3.22 27.76 -19.68
N SER A 214 -2.06 27.60 -19.07
CA SER A 214 -1.14 26.50 -19.39
C SER A 214 -0.24 26.20 -18.21
N ASP A 215 -0.09 24.91 -17.99
CA ASP A 215 0.61 24.21 -16.92
C ASP A 215 2.11 24.58 -16.83
N SER A 216 2.42 25.72 -16.20
CA SER A 216 3.79 26.11 -15.90
C SER A 216 3.87 26.64 -14.47
N GLY A 217 3.64 25.73 -13.51
CA GLY A 217 3.64 26.02 -12.07
C GLY A 217 5.04 26.26 -11.49
N LEU A 218 5.86 27.08 -12.12
CA LEU A 218 7.09 27.60 -11.54
C LEU A 218 6.96 29.11 -11.56
N LEU A 219 7.20 29.75 -10.41
CA LEU A 219 7.32 31.20 -10.24
C LEU A 219 7.91 31.79 -11.52
N THR A 220 7.11 32.57 -12.25
CA THR A 220 7.54 33.13 -13.51
C THR A 220 8.70 34.06 -13.21
N LEU A 221 9.93 33.54 -13.36
CA LEU A 221 11.19 34.28 -13.43
C LEU A 221 11.16 35.36 -14.53
N SER A 222 10.04 35.58 -15.22
CA SER A 222 9.85 36.58 -16.26
C SER A 222 9.99 38.02 -15.76
N SER A 223 9.77 38.29 -14.46
CA SER A 223 9.84 39.65 -13.90
C SER A 223 11.26 40.05 -13.48
N ILE A 224 12.04 39.14 -12.90
CA ILE A 224 13.35 39.46 -12.29
C ILE A 224 14.37 39.97 -13.32
N PRO A 225 14.53 39.37 -14.52
CA PRO A 225 15.45 39.89 -15.54
C PRO A 225 15.09 41.33 -15.97
N GLY A 226 13.81 41.66 -16.07
CA GLY A 226 13.36 43.02 -16.36
C GLY A 226 13.67 44.00 -15.23
N GLN A 227 13.54 43.56 -13.97
CA GLN A 227 13.92 44.34 -12.80
C GLN A 227 15.42 44.58 -12.72
N ILE A 228 16.24 43.59 -13.08
CA ILE A 228 17.71 43.72 -13.10
C ILE A 228 18.16 44.66 -14.24
N GLN A 229 17.56 44.57 -15.43
CA GLN A 229 17.82 45.54 -16.50
C GLN A 229 17.48 46.97 -16.07
N SER A 230 16.41 47.15 -15.28
CA SER A 230 16.08 48.46 -14.70
C SER A 230 17.12 48.93 -13.68
N LEU A 231 17.66 48.02 -12.83
CA LEU A 231 18.73 48.34 -11.90
C LEU A 231 20.02 48.73 -12.62
N GLU A 232 20.37 48.04 -13.71
CA GLU A 232 21.52 48.37 -14.55
C GLU A 232 21.37 49.75 -15.20
N ALA A 233 20.18 50.08 -15.70
CA ALA A 233 19.87 51.40 -16.26
C ALA A 233 20.03 52.52 -15.22
N HIS A 234 19.46 52.35 -14.02
CA HIS A 234 19.60 53.30 -12.91
C HIS A 234 21.06 53.48 -12.48
N ALA A 235 21.83 52.39 -12.37
CA ALA A 235 23.25 52.45 -12.03
C ALA A 235 24.08 53.16 -13.10
N GLN A 236 23.76 52.94 -14.39
CA GLN A 236 24.41 53.63 -15.51
C GLN A 236 24.09 55.13 -15.51
N GLU A 237 22.83 55.52 -15.28
CA GLU A 237 22.40 56.92 -15.14
C GLU A 237 23.12 57.60 -13.96
N MET A 238 23.17 56.96 -12.79
CA MET A 238 23.89 57.47 -11.61
C MET A 238 25.40 57.64 -11.86
N ALA A 239 26.03 56.76 -12.64
CA ALA A 239 27.44 56.88 -13.00
C ALA A 239 27.69 58.09 -13.91
N VAL A 240 26.80 58.38 -14.86
CA VAL A 240 26.87 59.57 -15.73
C VAL A 240 26.69 60.86 -14.91
N LEU A 241 25.74 60.87 -13.97
CA LEU A 241 25.52 62.01 -13.07
C LEU A 241 26.74 62.27 -12.17
N LEU A 242 27.36 61.21 -11.63
CA LEU A 242 28.60 61.33 -10.86
C LEU A 242 29.77 61.84 -11.72
N GLU A 243 29.91 61.37 -12.96
CA GLU A 243 30.93 61.87 -13.89
C GLU A 243 30.75 63.38 -14.16
N ALA A 244 29.50 63.84 -14.30
CA ALA A 244 29.21 65.27 -14.43
C ALA A 244 29.59 66.07 -13.17
N LEU A 245 29.29 65.55 -11.97
CA LEU A 245 29.68 66.18 -10.70
C LEU A 245 31.21 66.21 -10.50
N VAL A 246 31.92 65.14 -10.89
CA VAL A 246 33.39 65.08 -10.85
C VAL A 246 33.99 66.12 -11.80
N ARG A 247 33.47 66.22 -13.04
CA ARG A 247 33.90 67.26 -14.00
C ARG A 247 33.67 68.66 -13.45
N HIS A 248 32.51 68.93 -12.84
CA HIS A 248 32.22 70.22 -12.20
C HIS A 248 33.17 70.53 -11.04
N PHE A 249 33.50 69.53 -10.22
CA PHE A 249 34.50 69.66 -9.15
C PHE A 249 35.90 69.96 -9.71
N ASP A 250 36.34 69.26 -10.76
CA ASP A 250 37.63 69.48 -11.40
C ASP A 250 37.72 70.89 -12.03
N LEU A 251 36.63 71.37 -12.64
CA LEU A 251 36.52 72.74 -13.15
C LEU A 251 36.55 73.76 -12.00
N CYS A 252 35.86 73.52 -10.89
CA CYS A 252 35.92 74.37 -9.68
C CYS A 252 37.36 74.46 -9.14
N VAL A 253 38.06 73.33 -9.04
CA VAL A 253 39.45 73.26 -8.58
C VAL A 253 40.38 74.02 -9.53
N THR A 254 40.19 73.87 -10.84
CA THR A 254 40.98 74.56 -11.87
C THR A 254 40.76 76.08 -11.81
N ALA A 255 39.51 76.53 -11.71
CA ALA A 255 39.16 77.93 -11.59
C ALA A 255 39.74 78.60 -10.33
N VAL A 256 39.71 77.91 -9.18
CA VAL A 256 40.28 78.42 -7.92
C VAL A 256 41.81 78.49 -7.98
N LYS A 257 42.50 77.54 -8.63
CA LYS A 257 43.96 77.58 -8.76
C LYS A 257 44.49 78.68 -9.67
N HIS A 258 43.73 79.09 -10.69
CA HIS A 258 44.07 80.20 -11.57
C HIS A 258 43.84 81.59 -10.95
N THR A 259 43.25 81.68 -9.75
CA THR A 259 43.15 82.95 -9.00
C THR A 259 44.39 83.24 -8.16
N ASP A 260 44.76 84.52 -8.05
CA ASP A 260 45.88 84.98 -7.22
C ASP A 260 45.68 84.55 -5.76
N GLY A 261 46.50 83.60 -5.29
CA GLY A 261 46.46 83.06 -3.92
C GLY A 261 45.50 81.87 -3.69
N GLY A 262 44.61 81.55 -4.63
CA GLY A 262 43.65 80.45 -4.50
C GLY A 262 44.26 79.05 -4.62
N GLY A 263 45.44 78.91 -5.22
CA GLY A 263 46.15 77.63 -5.34
C GLY A 263 46.63 77.00 -4.02
N ALA A 264 46.75 77.78 -2.94
CA ALA A 264 47.01 77.25 -1.60
C ALA A 264 45.72 76.76 -0.92
N VAL A 265 44.60 77.47 -1.15
CA VAL A 265 43.26 77.12 -0.63
C VAL A 265 42.72 75.86 -1.31
N ALA A 266 42.83 75.76 -2.64
CA ALA A 266 42.47 74.56 -3.38
C ALA A 266 43.20 73.33 -2.83
N ARG A 267 44.52 73.42 -2.60
CA ARG A 267 45.33 72.33 -2.02
C ARG A 267 44.90 71.94 -0.61
N SER A 268 44.45 72.89 0.21
CA SER A 268 43.95 72.59 1.56
C SER A 268 42.60 71.86 1.53
N ILE A 269 41.74 72.16 0.55
CA ILE A 269 40.40 71.56 0.45
C ILE A 269 40.44 70.20 -0.26
N THR A 270 41.30 70.06 -1.29
CA THR A 270 41.54 68.79 -2.01
C THR A 270 42.42 67.82 -1.21
N GLY A 271 43.24 68.30 -0.27
CA GLY A 271 44.02 67.43 0.62
C GLY A 271 43.17 66.69 1.67
N ASP A 272 41.92 67.14 1.87
CA ASP A 272 40.95 66.61 2.84
C ASP A 272 39.77 65.92 2.12
N MET A 273 40.02 65.32 0.96
CA MET A 273 38.99 64.53 0.27
C MET A 273 38.68 63.26 1.06
N PRO A 274 37.41 62.84 1.13
CA PRO A 274 37.07 61.53 1.68
C PRO A 274 37.74 60.48 0.79
N THR A 275 38.88 59.96 1.24
CA THR A 275 39.39 58.68 0.76
C THR A 275 38.30 57.68 1.07
N GLY A 276 37.66 57.14 0.03
CA GLY A 276 36.69 56.05 0.16
C GLY A 276 37.21 55.04 1.18
N ALA A 277 36.36 54.71 2.14
CA ALA A 277 36.68 54.01 3.38
C ALA A 277 37.82 53.00 3.26
N ASP A 278 38.80 53.14 4.17
CA ASP A 278 39.79 52.15 4.52
C ASP A 278 39.06 50.85 4.91
N GLY A 279 38.97 49.92 3.96
CA GLY A 279 38.14 48.74 4.03
C GLY A 279 38.70 47.66 3.13
N SER A 280 39.87 47.15 3.51
CA SER A 280 40.43 45.83 3.18
C SER A 280 39.62 44.98 2.18
N ASN A 281 39.86 45.17 0.89
CA ASN A 281 39.73 44.08 -0.08
C ASN A 281 40.66 44.31 -1.27
N ASP A 282 41.57 43.36 -1.43
CA ASP A 282 42.69 43.32 -2.35
C ASP A 282 42.17 43.03 -3.78
N GLY A 283 42.21 44.00 -4.69
CA GLY A 283 41.86 43.71 -6.10
C GLY A 283 41.40 44.84 -7.04
N MET A 284 41.47 46.13 -6.68
CA MET A 284 41.07 47.21 -7.61
C MET A 284 41.99 48.46 -7.49
N PRO A 285 42.29 49.17 -8.59
CA PRO A 285 43.32 50.21 -8.62
C PRO A 285 42.95 51.42 -7.75
N ASN A 286 44.00 52.06 -7.22
CA ASN A 286 43.95 53.15 -6.25
C ASN A 286 43.53 54.49 -6.91
N ILE A 287 42.28 54.56 -7.38
CA ILE A 287 41.72 55.70 -8.13
C ILE A 287 41.78 57.00 -7.30
N GLY A 288 41.58 56.92 -5.97
CA GLY A 288 41.66 58.09 -5.08
C GLY A 288 43.06 58.70 -4.95
N ALA A 289 44.12 57.90 -5.10
CA ALA A 289 45.50 58.38 -5.07
C ALA A 289 45.93 59.00 -6.41
N GLU A 290 45.48 58.44 -7.53
CA GLU A 290 45.73 58.99 -8.87
C GLU A 290 45.00 60.33 -9.09
N ILE A 291 43.73 60.44 -8.67
CA ILE A 291 42.96 61.70 -8.76
C ILE A 291 43.65 62.82 -7.96
N ASN A 292 44.15 62.52 -6.75
CA ASN A 292 44.90 63.48 -5.95
C ASN A 292 46.24 63.89 -6.60
N ALA A 293 46.91 62.98 -7.31
CA ALA A 293 48.14 63.31 -8.03
C ALA A 293 47.87 64.23 -9.24
N HIS A 294 46.81 63.97 -10.01
CA HIS A 294 46.39 64.80 -11.14
C HIS A 294 45.88 66.18 -10.70
N LEU A 295 45.15 66.26 -9.59
CA LEU A 295 44.71 67.51 -8.98
C LEU A 295 45.87 68.34 -8.38
N ASN A 296 47.09 67.82 -8.27
CA ASN A 296 48.24 68.57 -7.74
C ASN A 296 49.30 68.89 -8.82
N ALA A 297 49.02 68.60 -10.10
CA ALA A 297 49.91 68.90 -11.21
C ALA A 297 50.02 70.43 -11.50
N PRO A 298 51.18 70.92 -11.99
CA PRO A 298 51.32 72.30 -12.46
C PRO A 298 50.34 72.61 -13.60
N LEU A 299 49.67 73.75 -13.54
CA LEU A 299 48.65 74.17 -14.52
C LEU A 299 49.27 74.57 -15.86
N ASP A 300 48.58 74.26 -16.96
CA ASP A 300 48.86 74.84 -18.28
C ASP A 300 48.43 76.32 -18.31
N PRO A 301 49.17 77.20 -19.04
CA PRO A 301 48.82 78.61 -19.13
C PRO A 301 47.53 78.80 -19.95
N MET A 302 46.46 79.20 -19.26
CA MET A 302 45.13 79.43 -19.82
C MET A 302 44.95 80.91 -20.19
N THR A 303 44.26 81.20 -21.29
CA THR A 303 43.99 82.59 -21.69
C THR A 303 42.87 83.21 -20.86
N ASP A 304 42.89 84.53 -20.67
CA ASP A 304 41.87 85.26 -19.89
C ASP A 304 40.44 85.08 -20.47
N ALA A 305 40.32 84.85 -21.78
CA ALA A 305 39.05 84.58 -22.45
C ALA A 305 38.51 83.18 -22.12
N GLU A 306 39.35 82.16 -22.15
CA GLU A 306 38.99 80.79 -21.73
C GLU A 306 38.62 80.77 -20.24
N TYR A 307 39.29 81.57 -19.41
CA TYR A 307 38.98 81.69 -17.98
C TYR A 307 37.60 82.29 -17.72
N GLN A 308 37.22 83.33 -18.46
CA GLN A 308 35.89 83.93 -18.34
C GLN A 308 34.78 82.97 -18.81
N GLU A 309 35.04 82.18 -19.85
CA GLU A 309 34.10 81.15 -20.33
C GLU A 309 33.92 80.05 -19.29
N MET A 310 35.00 79.50 -18.73
CA MET A 310 34.97 78.49 -17.67
C MET A 310 34.20 78.98 -16.44
N VAL A 311 34.46 80.22 -16.01
CA VAL A 311 33.77 80.82 -14.86
C VAL A 311 32.27 81.02 -15.14
N THR A 312 31.89 81.34 -16.38
CA THR A 312 30.49 81.45 -16.78
C THR A 312 29.78 80.10 -16.70
N VAL A 313 30.44 79.02 -17.12
CA VAL A 313 29.95 77.64 -16.97
C VAL A 313 29.79 77.28 -15.48
N LEU A 314 30.77 77.60 -14.63
CA LEU A 314 30.71 77.32 -13.20
C LEU A 314 29.55 78.02 -12.48
N ILE A 315 29.28 79.29 -12.81
CA ILE A 315 28.17 80.05 -12.22
C ILE A 315 26.82 79.41 -12.59
N LYS A 316 26.73 78.82 -13.79
CA LYS A 316 25.51 78.15 -14.27
C LYS A 316 25.34 76.75 -13.66
N ASP A 317 26.41 75.98 -13.56
CA ASP A 317 26.37 74.59 -13.07
C ASP A 317 26.24 74.50 -11.53
N ALA A 318 26.74 75.50 -10.80
CA ALA A 318 26.72 75.51 -9.33
C ALA A 318 25.32 75.35 -8.70
N PRO A 319 24.23 76.00 -9.18
CA PRO A 319 22.88 75.73 -8.69
C PRO A 319 22.31 74.38 -9.16
N GLU A 320 22.68 73.90 -10.36
CA GLU A 320 22.21 72.62 -10.92
C GLU A 320 22.84 71.41 -10.21
N ALA A 321 24.00 71.57 -9.58
CA ALA A 321 24.72 70.49 -8.88
C ALA A 321 23.94 69.89 -7.69
N GLU A 322 23.08 70.65 -7.01
CA GLU A 322 22.24 70.12 -5.93
C GLU A 322 21.07 69.30 -6.50
N ASP A 323 20.50 69.73 -7.63
CA ASP A 323 19.42 69.00 -8.31
C ASP A 323 19.91 67.62 -8.81
N VAL A 324 21.14 67.56 -9.33
CA VAL A 324 21.80 66.30 -9.73
C VAL A 324 21.99 65.36 -8.53
N VAL A 325 22.31 65.89 -7.34
CA VAL A 325 22.43 65.08 -6.12
C VAL A 325 21.07 64.52 -5.68
N ILE A 326 20.00 65.32 -5.79
CA ILE A 326 18.63 64.85 -5.52
C ILE A 326 18.24 63.76 -6.51
N GLU A 327 18.57 63.91 -7.81
CA GLU A 327 18.33 62.88 -8.81
C GLU A 327 19.05 61.57 -8.47
N ILE A 328 20.35 61.62 -8.12
CA ILE A 328 21.11 60.44 -7.65
C ILE A 328 20.42 59.80 -6.43
N GLN A 329 19.91 60.61 -5.50
CA GLN A 329 19.21 60.14 -4.31
C GLN A 329 17.86 59.47 -4.64
N ASP A 330 17.10 60.00 -5.60
CA ASP A 330 15.85 59.40 -6.04
C ASP A 330 16.12 58.07 -6.75
N ARG A 331 17.11 58.02 -7.65
CA ARG A 331 17.53 56.80 -8.36
C ARG A 331 17.94 55.68 -7.39
N ILE A 332 18.76 55.99 -6.38
CA ILE A 332 19.17 54.97 -5.40
C ILE A 332 17.99 54.45 -4.57
N THR A 333 17.02 55.31 -4.22
CA THR A 333 15.81 54.84 -3.50
C THR A 333 14.95 53.91 -4.34
N GLU A 334 14.84 54.18 -5.65
CA GLU A 334 14.15 53.29 -6.58
C GLU A 334 14.90 51.95 -6.72
N MET A 335 16.23 52.00 -6.84
CA MET A 335 17.07 50.79 -6.87
C MET A 335 16.93 49.95 -5.60
N GLU A 336 16.91 50.56 -4.42
CA GLU A 336 16.71 49.86 -3.16
C GLU A 336 15.34 49.17 -3.09
N SER A 337 14.28 49.83 -3.59
CA SER A 337 12.93 49.24 -3.65
C SER A 337 12.86 48.04 -4.61
N ILE A 338 13.47 48.16 -5.80
CA ILE A 338 13.54 47.05 -6.76
C ILE A 338 14.37 45.90 -6.18
N PHE A 339 15.49 46.20 -5.51
CA PHE A 339 16.33 45.19 -4.87
C PHE A 339 15.62 44.44 -3.75
N GLU A 340 14.86 45.13 -2.91
CA GLU A 340 14.01 44.49 -1.89
C GLU A 340 13.04 43.51 -2.54
N HIS A 341 12.40 43.89 -3.65
CA HIS A 341 11.52 42.99 -4.39
C HIS A 341 12.26 41.74 -4.91
N VAL A 342 13.45 41.90 -5.49
CA VAL A 342 14.28 40.76 -5.96
C VAL A 342 14.64 39.83 -4.79
N GLN A 343 15.00 40.37 -3.63
CA GLN A 343 15.30 39.57 -2.43
C GLN A 343 14.08 38.82 -1.91
N THR A 344 12.92 39.47 -1.80
CA THR A 344 11.69 38.79 -1.35
C THR A 344 11.30 37.65 -2.29
N HIS A 345 11.47 37.82 -3.60
CA HIS A 345 11.25 36.75 -4.57
C HIS A 345 12.20 35.57 -4.35
N ARG A 346 13.50 35.85 -4.16
CA ARG A 346 14.52 34.83 -3.86
C ARG A 346 14.15 34.04 -2.59
N ASP A 347 13.79 34.73 -1.52
CA ASP A 347 13.49 34.10 -0.22
C ASP A 347 12.24 33.21 -0.29
N VAL A 348 11.21 33.66 -1.02
CA VAL A 348 10.03 32.85 -1.34
C VAL A 348 10.43 31.56 -2.07
N LEU A 349 11.30 31.66 -3.08
CA LEU A 349 11.74 30.50 -3.84
C LEU A 349 12.58 29.53 -3.00
N LEU A 350 13.43 30.04 -2.10
CA LEU A 350 14.17 29.22 -1.15
C LEU A 350 13.25 28.49 -0.16
N SER A 351 12.23 29.17 0.36
CA SER A 351 11.19 28.56 1.20
C SER A 351 10.48 27.42 0.47
N ILE A 352 10.13 27.63 -0.80
CA ILE A 352 9.48 26.64 -1.65
C ILE A 352 10.40 25.43 -1.90
N SER A 353 11.67 25.69 -2.21
CA SER A 353 12.69 24.65 -2.36
C SER A 353 12.79 23.78 -1.12
N LYS A 354 12.90 24.40 0.06
CA LYS A 354 12.99 23.68 1.34
C LYS A 354 11.77 22.79 1.59
N ALA A 355 10.56 23.32 1.38
CA ALA A 355 9.33 22.53 1.51
C ALA A 355 9.28 21.36 0.50
N THR A 356 9.78 21.55 -0.72
CA THR A 356 9.87 20.47 -1.72
C THR A 356 10.83 19.37 -1.28
N ILE A 357 11.96 19.74 -0.68
CA ILE A 357 12.95 18.79 -0.13
C ILE A 357 12.35 18.03 1.06
N GLU A 358 11.58 18.69 1.92
CA GLU A 358 10.87 18.03 3.03
C GLU A 358 9.89 16.97 2.51
N VAL A 359 9.03 17.32 1.53
CA VAL A 359 8.11 16.36 0.89
C VAL A 359 8.87 15.19 0.25
N HIS A 360 10.00 15.46 -0.39
CA HIS A 360 10.87 14.41 -0.92
C HIS A 360 11.41 13.50 0.17
N GLY A 361 11.84 14.06 1.31
CA GLY A 361 12.29 13.28 2.47
C GLY A 361 11.20 12.34 3.00
N HIS A 362 9.96 12.84 3.11
CA HIS A 362 8.81 12.01 3.50
C HIS A 362 8.57 10.87 2.50
N LEU A 363 8.57 11.18 1.20
CA LEU A 363 8.36 10.19 0.15
C LEU A 363 9.50 9.15 0.09
N SER A 364 10.74 9.59 0.32
CA SER A 364 11.90 8.70 0.39
C SER A 364 11.83 7.77 1.61
N SER A 365 11.40 8.27 2.76
CA SER A 365 11.18 7.46 3.97
C SER A 365 10.05 6.44 3.76
N LEU A 366 8.95 6.86 3.12
CA LEU A 366 7.88 5.97 2.71
C LEU A 366 8.41 4.87 1.76
N ALA A 367 9.20 5.24 0.75
CA ALA A 367 9.77 4.27 -0.18
C ALA A 367 10.77 3.30 0.48
N SER A 368 11.60 3.77 1.42
CA SER A 368 12.64 2.93 2.02
C SER A 368 12.14 2.06 3.18
N ASN A 369 11.20 2.58 3.98
CA ASN A 369 10.80 1.95 5.24
C ASN A 369 9.35 1.46 5.18
N GLY A 370 8.44 2.28 4.64
CA GLY A 370 7.01 1.96 4.56
C GLY A 370 6.71 0.91 3.49
N LEU A 371 7.18 1.12 2.27
CA LEU A 371 6.86 0.28 1.12
C LEU A 371 7.29 -1.18 1.31
N PRO A 372 8.52 -1.50 1.80
CA PRO A 372 8.88 -2.88 2.06
C PRO A 372 8.00 -3.54 3.12
N ARG A 373 7.53 -2.77 4.13
CA ARG A 373 6.62 -3.26 5.18
C ARG A 373 5.23 -3.56 4.62
N PHE A 374 4.68 -2.67 3.79
CA PHE A 374 3.37 -2.90 3.16
C PHE A 374 3.40 -4.11 2.22
N ILE A 375 4.44 -4.21 1.40
CA ILE A 375 4.64 -5.32 0.47
C ILE A 375 4.88 -6.64 1.23
N SER A 376 5.68 -6.63 2.30
CA SER A 376 5.93 -7.84 3.09
C SER A 376 4.66 -8.34 3.77
N GLN A 377 3.77 -7.44 4.23
CA GLN A 377 2.47 -7.83 4.77
C GLN A 377 1.56 -8.46 3.71
N ALA A 378 1.54 -7.93 2.50
CA ALA A 378 0.79 -8.52 1.39
C ALA A 378 1.31 -9.93 1.02
N HIS A 379 2.63 -10.10 1.00
CA HIS A 379 3.25 -11.42 0.82
C HIS A 379 2.96 -12.37 1.97
N ASN A 380 2.98 -11.89 3.21
CA ASN A 380 2.66 -12.71 4.37
C ASN A 380 1.20 -13.20 4.29
N PHE A 381 0.26 -12.32 3.97
CA PHE A 381 -1.13 -12.71 3.74
C PHE A 381 -1.25 -13.75 2.62
N THR A 382 -0.58 -13.52 1.48
CA THR A 382 -0.62 -14.47 0.34
C THR A 382 -0.08 -15.84 0.74
N ARG A 383 1.02 -15.88 1.49
CA ARG A 383 1.62 -17.12 1.99
C ARG A 383 0.68 -17.84 2.96
N VAL A 384 0.16 -17.14 3.97
CA VAL A 384 -0.81 -17.71 4.92
C VAL A 384 -2.04 -18.20 4.18
N TRP A 385 -2.55 -17.42 3.23
CA TRP A 385 -3.70 -17.82 2.42
C TRP A 385 -3.44 -19.13 1.67
N HIS A 386 -2.32 -19.27 0.97
CA HIS A 386 -1.99 -20.52 0.28
C HIS A 386 -1.86 -21.70 1.26
N GLU A 387 -1.13 -21.53 2.36
CA GLU A 387 -0.95 -22.58 3.38
C GLU A 387 -2.29 -23.02 3.99
N GLU A 388 -3.16 -22.08 4.37
CA GLU A 388 -4.46 -22.41 4.95
C GLU A 388 -5.45 -22.92 3.90
N ASN A 389 -5.41 -22.43 2.66
CA ASN A 389 -6.24 -22.93 1.56
C ASN A 389 -5.93 -24.39 1.25
N ASP A 390 -4.65 -24.79 1.27
CA ASP A 390 -4.25 -26.19 1.10
C ASP A 390 -4.79 -27.07 2.24
N ARG A 391 -4.81 -26.56 3.48
CA ARG A 391 -5.41 -27.25 4.64
C ARG A 391 -6.93 -27.34 4.52
N ILE A 392 -7.59 -26.27 4.09
CA ILE A 392 -9.04 -26.27 3.85
C ILE A 392 -9.41 -27.26 2.75
N ASN A 393 -8.68 -27.30 1.64
CA ASN A 393 -8.91 -28.25 0.56
C ASN A 393 -8.67 -29.70 0.98
N SER A 394 -7.64 -29.94 1.79
CA SER A 394 -7.39 -31.27 2.37
C SER A 394 -8.52 -31.67 3.30
N GLY A 395 -8.96 -30.78 4.19
CA GLY A 395 -10.10 -31.05 5.07
C GLY A 395 -11.42 -31.20 4.33
N LEU A 396 -11.62 -30.50 3.21
CA LEU A 396 -12.77 -30.67 2.33
C LEU A 396 -12.80 -32.07 1.70
N ALA A 397 -11.64 -32.58 1.28
CA ALA A 397 -11.52 -33.95 0.77
C ALA A 397 -11.82 -34.96 1.89
N GLU A 398 -11.26 -34.77 3.09
CA GLU A 398 -11.53 -35.63 4.25
C GLU A 398 -13.03 -35.64 4.64
N LEU A 399 -13.70 -34.48 4.63
CA LEU A 399 -15.16 -34.41 4.86
C LEU A 399 -15.95 -35.18 3.80
N SER A 400 -15.53 -35.11 2.53
CA SER A 400 -16.15 -35.84 1.43
C SER A 400 -15.95 -37.35 1.55
N ASP A 401 -14.75 -37.79 1.94
CA ASP A 401 -14.43 -39.19 2.17
C ASP A 401 -15.23 -39.75 3.35
N LEU A 402 -15.33 -38.97 4.42
CA LEU A 402 -16.11 -39.32 5.61
C LEU A 402 -17.61 -39.42 5.30
N HIS A 403 -18.15 -38.48 4.52
CA HIS A 403 -19.52 -38.55 4.01
C HIS A 403 -19.75 -39.83 3.20
N SER A 404 -18.82 -40.17 2.31
CA SER A 404 -18.89 -41.39 1.49
C SER A 404 -18.82 -42.66 2.33
N LEU A 405 -17.97 -42.68 3.37
CA LEU A 405 -17.87 -43.78 4.33
C LEU A 405 -19.19 -44.00 5.07
N TYR A 406 -19.81 -42.94 5.59
CA TYR A 406 -21.07 -43.03 6.33
C TYR A 406 -22.27 -43.35 5.44
N ASP A 407 -22.32 -42.84 4.21
CA ASP A 407 -23.31 -43.27 3.22
C ASP A 407 -23.14 -44.77 2.91
N GLY A 408 -21.89 -45.22 2.73
CA GLY A 408 -21.53 -46.63 2.58
C GLY A 408 -21.97 -47.50 3.76
N PHE A 409 -21.79 -47.01 4.99
CA PHE A 409 -22.22 -47.70 6.20
C PHE A 409 -23.75 -47.88 6.27
N LEU A 410 -24.52 -46.84 5.93
CA LEU A 410 -25.98 -46.95 5.79
C LEU A 410 -26.38 -48.04 4.77
N ASN A 411 -25.68 -48.08 3.62
CA ASN A 411 -25.96 -49.07 2.57
C ASN A 411 -25.58 -50.49 3.00
N ALA A 412 -24.48 -50.64 3.76
CA ALA A 412 -24.06 -51.91 4.30
C ALA A 412 -25.07 -52.45 5.33
N TYR A 413 -25.66 -51.58 6.15
CA TYR A 413 -26.70 -51.99 7.10
C TYR A 413 -27.97 -52.50 6.42
N ASP A 414 -28.49 -51.79 5.40
CA ASP A 414 -29.63 -52.28 4.63
C ASP A 414 -29.31 -53.62 3.94
N SER A 415 -28.08 -53.79 3.45
CA SER A 415 -27.61 -55.04 2.84
C SER A 415 -27.50 -56.18 3.85
N LEU A 416 -27.07 -55.89 5.08
CA LEU A 416 -27.04 -56.86 6.19
C LEU A 416 -28.45 -57.37 6.50
N MET A 417 -29.45 -56.48 6.55
CA MET A 417 -30.85 -56.89 6.77
C MET A 417 -31.34 -57.86 5.68
N LEU A 418 -31.03 -57.58 4.41
CA LEU A 418 -31.36 -58.47 3.30
C LEU A 418 -30.64 -59.81 3.38
N GLU A 419 -29.37 -59.81 3.77
CA GLU A 419 -28.58 -61.05 3.91
C GLU A 419 -29.11 -61.93 5.05
N VAL A 420 -29.51 -61.35 6.18
CA VAL A 420 -30.17 -62.09 7.27
C VAL A 420 -31.48 -62.71 6.79
N ALA A 421 -32.30 -61.95 6.07
CA ALA A 421 -33.54 -62.46 5.47
C ALA A 421 -33.26 -63.62 4.50
N ARG A 422 -32.21 -63.49 3.66
CA ARG A 422 -31.78 -64.55 2.73
C ARG A 422 -31.36 -65.81 3.46
N ARG A 423 -30.48 -65.71 4.47
CA ARG A 423 -30.00 -66.87 5.25
C ARG A 423 -31.15 -67.57 5.96
N ARG A 424 -32.12 -66.80 6.49
CA ARG A 424 -33.34 -67.35 7.06
C ARG A 424 -34.17 -68.12 6.04
N HIS A 425 -34.38 -67.57 4.84
CA HIS A 425 -35.14 -68.23 3.80
C HIS A 425 -34.47 -69.53 3.34
N VAL A 426 -33.14 -69.53 3.20
CA VAL A 426 -32.36 -70.75 2.91
C VAL A 426 -32.55 -71.78 4.03
N ARG A 427 -32.47 -71.37 5.30
CA ARG A 427 -32.70 -72.27 6.44
C ARG A 427 -34.10 -72.89 6.40
N GLN A 428 -35.14 -72.09 6.19
CA GLN A 428 -36.52 -72.58 6.08
C GLN A 428 -36.69 -73.57 4.92
N ARG A 429 -36.00 -73.32 3.78
CA ARG A 429 -35.99 -74.25 2.64
C ARG A 429 -35.29 -75.56 2.99
N VAL A 430 -34.13 -75.52 3.65
CA VAL A 430 -33.43 -76.72 4.13
C VAL A 430 -34.31 -77.50 5.10
N GLU A 431 -34.95 -76.84 6.05
CA GLU A 431 -35.88 -77.46 7.00
C GLU A 431 -37.11 -78.06 6.32
N LYS A 432 -37.62 -77.44 5.26
CA LYS A 432 -38.71 -78.01 4.46
C LYS A 432 -38.24 -79.28 3.75
N VAL A 433 -37.08 -79.24 3.08
CA VAL A 433 -36.52 -80.42 2.40
C VAL A 433 -36.26 -81.55 3.39
N LEU A 434 -35.70 -81.26 4.56
CA LEU A 434 -35.47 -82.26 5.61
C LEU A 434 -36.79 -82.87 6.11
N ARG A 435 -37.85 -82.06 6.30
CA ARG A 435 -39.19 -82.56 6.67
C ARG A 435 -39.79 -83.44 5.57
N ASP A 436 -39.77 -82.99 4.33
CA ASP A 436 -40.31 -83.74 3.19
C ASP A 436 -39.55 -85.05 2.98
N THR A 437 -38.21 -85.03 3.14
CA THR A 437 -37.35 -86.21 3.05
C THR A 437 -37.60 -87.17 4.20
N ARG A 438 -37.75 -86.66 5.43
CA ARG A 438 -38.10 -87.48 6.60
C ARG A 438 -39.45 -88.16 6.41
N HIS A 439 -40.47 -87.43 5.97
CA HIS A 439 -41.77 -88.02 5.64
C HIS A 439 -41.67 -89.11 4.57
N LYS A 440 -40.85 -88.91 3.53
CA LYS A 440 -40.65 -89.92 2.49
C LYS A 440 -39.89 -91.16 2.99
N LEU A 441 -38.88 -90.97 3.84
CA LEU A 441 -38.15 -92.06 4.48
C LEU A 441 -39.04 -92.85 5.44
N ASP A 442 -39.88 -92.16 6.22
CA ASP A 442 -40.86 -92.78 7.11
C ASP A 442 -41.90 -93.60 6.31
N SER A 443 -42.34 -93.10 5.14
CA SER A 443 -43.23 -93.85 4.23
C SER A 443 -42.57 -95.14 3.73
N LEU A 444 -41.33 -95.05 3.21
CA LEU A 444 -40.59 -96.23 2.73
C LEU A 444 -40.28 -97.23 3.85
N HIS A 445 -39.98 -96.74 5.05
CA HIS A 445 -39.79 -97.58 6.22
C HIS A 445 -41.08 -98.36 6.55
N ASN A 446 -42.24 -97.69 6.54
CA ASN A 446 -43.52 -98.34 6.79
C ASN A 446 -43.92 -99.33 5.68
N GLU A 447 -43.61 -99.01 4.41
CA GLU A 447 -43.82 -99.91 3.26
C GLU A 447 -42.95 -101.17 3.36
N ASP A 448 -41.64 -101.04 3.69
CA ASP A 448 -40.74 -102.19 3.90
C ASP A 448 -41.15 -103.00 5.14
N ALA A 449 -41.54 -102.33 6.24
CA ALA A 449 -42.09 -102.99 7.42
C ALA A 449 -43.30 -103.86 7.06
N ALA A 450 -44.27 -103.29 6.34
CA ALA A 450 -45.49 -103.98 5.92
C ALA A 450 -45.19 -105.13 4.94
N ALA A 451 -44.27 -104.94 3.99
CA ALA A 451 -43.88 -105.99 3.05
C ALA A 451 -43.15 -107.16 3.73
N ARG A 452 -42.25 -106.87 4.68
CA ARG A 452 -41.55 -107.89 5.48
C ARG A 452 -42.52 -108.62 6.41
N ASP A 453 -43.46 -107.91 7.02
CA ASP A 453 -44.50 -108.52 7.85
C ASP A 453 -45.42 -109.42 7.02
N ALA A 454 -45.85 -108.97 5.83
CA ALA A 454 -46.63 -109.80 4.90
C ALA A 454 -45.85 -111.06 4.49
N PHE A 455 -44.57 -110.92 4.09
CA PHE A 455 -43.71 -112.06 3.76
C PHE A 455 -43.54 -113.01 4.95
N ARG A 456 -43.35 -112.48 6.16
CA ARG A 456 -43.23 -113.27 7.39
C ARG A 456 -44.52 -114.05 7.69
N VAL A 457 -45.69 -113.45 7.48
CA VAL A 457 -46.98 -114.13 7.66
C VAL A 457 -47.22 -115.20 6.59
N GLU A 458 -46.85 -114.96 5.34
CA GLU A 458 -47.12 -115.88 4.23
C GLU A 458 -46.13 -117.06 4.13
N GLN A 459 -44.84 -116.81 4.37
CA GLN A 459 -43.75 -117.76 4.11
C GLN A 459 -42.94 -118.12 5.36
N GLY A 460 -43.14 -117.42 6.49
CA GLY A 460 -42.33 -117.58 7.70
C GLY A 460 -42.41 -118.97 8.32
N ASP A 461 -43.58 -119.62 8.29
CA ASP A 461 -43.77 -120.97 8.85
C ASP A 461 -43.01 -122.06 8.08
N TYR A 462 -42.61 -121.78 6.83
CA TYR A 462 -41.89 -122.70 5.95
C TYR A 462 -40.38 -122.44 5.91
N LEU A 463 -39.89 -121.38 6.54
CA LEU A 463 -38.48 -120.97 6.52
C LEU A 463 -37.82 -121.21 7.89
N PRO A 464 -36.79 -122.07 7.97
CA PRO A 464 -35.99 -122.22 9.18
C PRO A 464 -35.33 -120.88 9.56
N SER A 465 -35.32 -120.54 10.85
CA SER A 465 -34.79 -119.27 11.35
C SER A 465 -33.29 -119.04 11.08
N ASP A 466 -32.55 -120.06 10.65
CA ASP A 466 -31.10 -120.01 10.38
C ASP A 466 -30.72 -119.78 8.91
N ILE A 467 -31.69 -119.79 7.98
CA ILE A 467 -31.42 -119.67 6.54
C ILE A 467 -30.84 -118.31 6.16
N TRP A 468 -31.27 -117.24 6.86
CA TRP A 468 -30.71 -115.90 6.77
C TRP A 468 -31.01 -115.11 8.05
N PRO A 469 -29.98 -114.64 8.79
CA PRO A 469 -30.18 -113.86 10.02
C PRO A 469 -30.97 -112.55 9.85
N GLY A 470 -31.07 -112.04 8.62
CA GLY A 470 -31.76 -110.79 8.32
C GLY A 470 -33.29 -110.88 8.24
N VAL A 471 -33.87 -112.09 8.17
CA VAL A 471 -35.34 -112.29 8.05
C VAL A 471 -36.10 -111.70 9.25
N GLY A 472 -35.49 -111.67 10.43
CA GLY A 472 -36.10 -111.12 11.65
C GLY A 472 -35.71 -109.67 11.97
N LEU A 473 -34.90 -109.00 11.14
CA LEU A 473 -34.44 -107.64 11.42
C LEU A 473 -35.49 -106.61 11.01
N ALA A 474 -35.70 -105.62 11.88
CA ALA A 474 -36.51 -104.45 11.57
C ALA A 474 -35.95 -103.67 10.37
N PRO A 475 -36.78 -102.91 9.64
CA PRO A 475 -36.31 -102.07 8.56
C PRO A 475 -35.33 -101.00 9.06
N MET A 476 -34.44 -100.56 8.18
CA MET A 476 -33.42 -99.56 8.50
C MET A 476 -34.06 -98.20 8.85
N GLN A 477 -33.48 -97.48 9.82
CA GLN A 477 -33.83 -96.10 10.16
C GLN A 477 -32.67 -95.15 9.82
N VAL A 478 -33.00 -93.98 9.28
CA VAL A 478 -32.02 -92.96 8.89
C VAL A 478 -32.27 -91.69 9.70
N GLN A 479 -31.21 -91.11 10.27
CA GLN A 479 -31.27 -89.88 11.06
C GLN A 479 -30.38 -88.79 10.45
N PHE A 480 -30.88 -87.55 10.43
CA PHE A 480 -30.11 -86.38 10.01
C PHE A 480 -29.53 -85.66 11.23
N LEU A 481 -28.24 -85.37 11.21
CA LEU A 481 -27.54 -84.61 12.24
C LEU A 481 -27.14 -83.23 11.70
N ARG A 482 -27.42 -82.17 12.47
CA ARG A 482 -26.92 -80.83 12.17
C ARG A 482 -25.50 -80.69 12.71
N LEU A 483 -24.60 -80.16 11.88
CA LEU A 483 -23.24 -79.81 12.27
C LEU A 483 -23.14 -78.28 12.32
N ALA A 484 -22.47 -77.74 13.34
CA ALA A 484 -22.22 -76.31 13.44
C ALA A 484 -21.33 -75.84 12.28
N GLY A 485 -21.63 -74.67 11.71
CA GLY A 485 -20.77 -74.05 10.70
C GLY A 485 -19.44 -73.63 11.31
N GLY A 486 -18.33 -73.86 10.60
CA GLY A 486 -17.02 -73.34 11.01
C GLY A 486 -16.94 -71.81 10.85
N HIS A 487 -16.02 -71.18 11.57
CA HIS A 487 -15.68 -69.78 11.34
C HIS A 487 -15.06 -69.65 9.94
N LEU A 488 -15.53 -68.70 9.14
CA LEU A 488 -14.94 -68.44 7.83
C LEU A 488 -13.62 -67.69 8.06
N ASP A 489 -12.49 -68.30 7.72
CA ASP A 489 -11.19 -67.62 7.73
C ASP A 489 -11.23 -66.45 6.73
N GLY A 490 -11.36 -65.22 7.23
CA GLY A 490 -11.39 -64.02 6.38
C GLY A 490 -11.97 -62.74 6.97
N THR A 491 -12.45 -62.72 8.23
CA THR A 491 -12.77 -61.46 8.90
C THR A 491 -11.48 -60.77 9.36
N PRO A 492 -11.18 -59.52 8.94
CA PRO A 492 -10.18 -58.73 9.65
C PRO A 492 -10.74 -58.47 11.05
N ALA A 493 -10.05 -59.00 12.06
CA ALA A 493 -10.38 -58.74 13.45
C ALA A 493 -10.34 -57.22 13.67
N ALA A 494 -11.43 -56.67 14.19
CA ALA A 494 -11.45 -55.32 14.71
C ALA A 494 -10.52 -55.27 15.93
N GLY A 495 -9.40 -54.55 15.81
CA GLY A 495 -8.58 -54.08 16.92
C GLY A 495 -7.53 -55.04 17.48
N ASP A 496 -6.43 -55.25 16.74
CA ASP A 496 -5.16 -55.67 17.36
C ASP A 496 -4.38 -54.41 17.78
N VAL A 497 -4.46 -54.09 19.07
CA VAL A 497 -3.42 -53.34 19.78
C VAL A 497 -2.41 -54.38 20.27
N PRO A 498 -1.11 -54.29 19.94
CA PRO A 498 -0.13 -55.25 20.40
C PRO A 498 0.24 -54.95 21.86
N GLU A 499 -0.06 -55.88 22.76
CA GLU A 499 0.64 -55.98 24.05
C GLU A 499 1.48 -57.25 24.11
N GLU A 500 2.58 -57.12 24.83
CA GLU A 500 3.84 -57.85 24.73
C GLU A 500 3.81 -59.32 25.21
N GLU A 501 4.87 -60.01 24.81
CA GLU A 501 5.27 -61.39 25.09
C GLU A 501 5.26 -61.77 26.58
N ASP A 502 4.88 -63.03 26.89
CA ASP A 502 5.79 -63.89 27.66
C ASP A 502 5.53 -65.40 27.53
N HIS A 503 6.64 -66.15 27.57
CA HIS A 503 6.80 -67.57 27.26
C HIS A 503 6.30 -68.57 28.34
N HIS A 504 5.54 -69.60 27.90
CA HIS A 504 5.66 -71.08 28.10
C HIS A 504 6.12 -71.74 29.43
N PRO A 505 5.92 -73.08 29.68
CA PRO A 505 5.10 -74.09 28.97
C PRO A 505 4.34 -75.14 29.85
N ALA A 506 3.57 -75.99 29.14
CA ALA A 506 3.32 -77.43 29.33
C ALA A 506 2.42 -77.96 30.47
N GLY A 507 1.41 -78.76 30.07
CA GLY A 507 0.73 -79.70 30.96
C GLY A 507 -0.54 -80.30 30.37
N ALA A 508 -0.40 -81.35 29.56
CA ALA A 508 -1.50 -82.14 29.02
C ALA A 508 -2.44 -82.68 30.11
N LYS A 509 -3.76 -82.43 29.97
CA LYS A 509 -4.80 -83.33 30.48
C LYS A 509 -5.96 -83.41 29.50
N ALA A 510 -6.18 -84.63 29.03
CA ALA A 510 -7.39 -85.09 28.38
C ALA A 510 -8.59 -84.78 29.29
N GLY A 511 -9.51 -83.99 28.77
CA GLY A 511 -10.82 -83.74 29.34
C GLY A 511 -11.71 -83.31 28.18
N SER A 512 -12.62 -84.20 27.78
CA SER A 512 -13.64 -83.95 26.77
C SER A 512 -14.40 -82.65 27.07
N PRO A 513 -14.47 -81.68 26.15
CA PRO A 513 -15.56 -80.72 26.20
C PRO A 513 -16.68 -81.29 25.33
N GLU A 514 -17.75 -81.71 25.98
CA GLU A 514 -19.09 -81.72 25.37
C GLU A 514 -19.29 -80.35 24.75
N THR A 515 -19.06 -80.27 23.44
CA THR A 515 -19.26 -79.05 22.67
C THR A 515 -20.77 -78.89 22.62
N GLN A 516 -21.30 -78.05 23.51
CA GLN A 516 -22.65 -77.53 23.40
C GLN A 516 -22.77 -76.98 21.97
N LEU A 517 -23.50 -77.70 21.13
CA LEU A 517 -23.83 -77.29 19.77
C LEU A 517 -24.65 -75.99 19.90
N GLN A 518 -23.98 -74.84 19.84
CA GLN A 518 -24.64 -73.55 19.67
C GLN A 518 -25.31 -73.61 18.30
N ASP A 519 -26.61 -73.90 18.30
CA ASP A 519 -27.46 -73.86 17.13
C ASP A 519 -27.34 -72.44 16.55
N GLU A 520 -26.93 -72.32 15.29
CA GLU A 520 -26.67 -71.04 14.64
C GLU A 520 -27.93 -70.15 14.71
N HIS A 521 -27.97 -69.15 15.59
CA HIS A 521 -29.14 -68.29 15.76
C HIS A 521 -29.24 -67.29 14.59
N ILE A 522 -30.23 -67.45 13.70
CA ILE A 522 -30.55 -66.44 12.70
C ILE A 522 -31.71 -65.60 13.25
N PRO A 523 -31.52 -64.28 13.39
CA PRO A 523 -32.55 -63.38 13.87
C PRO A 523 -33.83 -63.41 13.02
N ASP A 524 -35.00 -63.34 13.68
CA ASP A 524 -36.28 -63.12 13.01
C ASP A 524 -36.49 -61.62 12.79
N LEU A 525 -36.53 -61.21 11.52
CA LEU A 525 -36.78 -59.84 11.09
C LEU A 525 -38.21 -59.71 10.52
N PRO A 526 -39.00 -58.69 10.92
CA PRO A 526 -40.29 -58.35 10.34
C PRO A 526 -40.23 -58.13 8.82
N ARG A 527 -41.26 -58.57 8.09
CA ARG A 527 -41.32 -58.42 6.62
C ARG A 527 -41.31 -56.96 6.18
N ASP A 528 -41.99 -56.10 6.91
CA ASP A 528 -42.11 -54.67 6.59
C ASP A 528 -40.74 -53.97 6.59
N LEU A 529 -39.84 -54.36 7.50
CA LEU A 529 -38.49 -53.81 7.60
C LEU A 529 -37.59 -54.28 6.45
N ILE A 530 -37.75 -55.53 6.02
CA ILE A 530 -37.03 -56.09 4.87
C ILE A 530 -37.48 -55.40 3.57
N GLU A 531 -38.79 -55.18 3.42
CA GLU A 531 -39.35 -54.45 2.28
C GLU A 531 -38.91 -52.98 2.24
N GLN A 532 -38.86 -52.32 3.41
CA GLN A 532 -38.31 -50.97 3.53
C GLN A 532 -36.82 -50.91 3.19
N ALA A 533 -36.00 -51.83 3.69
CA ALA A 533 -34.57 -51.91 3.34
C ALA A 533 -34.38 -52.16 1.84
N TYR A 534 -35.18 -53.04 1.24
CA TYR A 534 -35.16 -53.28 -0.20
C TYR A 534 -35.58 -52.04 -1.00
N ALA A 535 -36.62 -51.33 -0.56
CA ALA A 535 -37.09 -50.10 -1.19
C ALA A 535 -36.03 -48.99 -1.10
N ARG A 536 -35.34 -48.84 0.03
CA ARG A 536 -34.24 -47.88 0.23
C ARG A 536 -33.06 -48.18 -0.70
N ILE A 537 -32.59 -49.42 -0.76
CA ILE A 537 -31.52 -49.83 -1.68
C ILE A 537 -31.92 -49.59 -3.14
N LYS A 538 -33.17 -49.93 -3.52
CA LYS A 538 -33.66 -49.72 -4.89
C LYS A 538 -33.78 -48.23 -5.24
N ALA A 539 -34.24 -47.40 -4.30
CA ALA A 539 -34.34 -45.95 -4.48
C ALA A 539 -32.95 -45.32 -4.63
N ARG A 540 -31.98 -45.70 -3.79
CA ARG A 540 -30.58 -45.23 -3.87
C ARG A 540 -29.86 -45.70 -5.12
N ASN A 541 -30.04 -46.95 -5.56
CA ASN A 541 -29.47 -47.43 -6.81
C ASN A 541 -30.05 -46.67 -8.02
N LYS A 542 -31.32 -46.25 -7.94
CA LYS A 542 -31.94 -45.42 -8.97
C LYS A 542 -31.38 -43.99 -8.99
N SER A 543 -31.12 -43.37 -7.84
CA SER A 543 -30.48 -42.05 -7.76
C SER A 543 -29.02 -42.09 -8.22
N ALA A 544 -28.26 -43.13 -7.86
CA ALA A 544 -26.89 -43.33 -8.33
C ALA A 544 -26.81 -43.54 -9.86
N SER A 545 -27.80 -44.23 -10.43
CA SER A 545 -27.89 -44.43 -11.89
C SER A 545 -28.31 -43.17 -12.65
N GLN A 546 -29.01 -42.22 -12.00
CA GLN A 546 -29.40 -40.94 -12.60
C GLN A 546 -28.32 -39.86 -12.50
N ALA A 547 -27.43 -39.94 -11.51
CA ALA A 547 -26.29 -39.03 -11.38
C ALA A 547 -25.16 -39.31 -12.40
N HIS A 548 -25.21 -40.43 -13.12
CA HIS A 548 -24.14 -40.89 -14.03
C HIS A 548 -24.49 -40.77 -15.53
N VAL A 549 -25.54 -40.05 -15.91
CA VAL A 549 -25.83 -39.73 -17.31
C VAL A 549 -25.31 -38.31 -17.60
N PRO A 550 -24.42 -38.13 -18.61
CA PRO A 550 -23.81 -36.84 -18.93
C PRO A 550 -24.82 -35.78 -19.41
#